data_AF-A0A4R3LAE8-F1
#
_entry.id   AF-A0A4R3LAE8-F1
#
_cell.length_a   1.000
_cell.length_b   1.000
_cell.length_c   1.000
_cell.angle_alpha   90.00
_cell.angle_beta   90.00
_cell.angle_gamma   90.00
#
_symmetry.space_group_name_H-M   'P 1'
#
loop_
_entity.id
_entity.type
_entity.pdbx_description
1 polymer ?
#
loop_
_entity_poly.entity_id
_entity_poly.type
_entity_poly.pdbx_seq_one_letter_code
_entity_poly.pdbx_strand_id
1 'polypeptide(L)'
;MKKNPLFIVSQEDWSLHRKGYQDQMRHQEKVKEAIRKNLPDLVSEESIIMSDGKQIIKIPIRSMEEYRFRYNYNKSKHAGQGSGDSQVGDTLAREPKKQQPGPGKGQGAGDQAGEDYYETEISVAELENLLFSELELPNLERKEQDEMTIDDIRFNDVRKKGLMGNIDKKRTLLSSIKRNALRGSKKKPRISTDDLRFKTWEDVVIPHSNAVVIAMMDTSGSMGIFEKYIARSFFFWMVRFLRTKYQKVEIVFLAHHTEAKEVNEDSFFNKGESGGTICSSAYRKALEIIDTRYPPHRYNIYPFHFSDGDNLTSDNPRCLSLVKEMMQRANIFGYGEVNQYNRHSTLMTAYRHIHDPKFKHFVIREKSQVYAALKHFFGKQVSNS
;
A
#
# COMPACT_ATOMS: atom_id res chain seq x y z
N MET A 1 -37.14 32.75 -48.69
CA MET A 1 -36.53 33.40 -47.51
C MET A 1 -36.46 32.41 -46.35
N LYS A 2 -35.30 31.78 -46.12
CA LYS A 2 -35.08 30.93 -44.92
C LYS A 2 -34.54 31.81 -43.79
N LYS A 3 -35.26 31.88 -42.67
CA LYS A 3 -34.87 32.61 -41.47
C LYS A 3 -33.63 31.94 -40.85
N ASN A 4 -32.51 32.67 -40.76
CA ASN A 4 -31.39 32.27 -39.91
C ASN A 4 -31.78 32.42 -38.43
N PRO A 5 -31.39 31.49 -37.54
CA PRO A 5 -31.63 31.64 -36.11
C PRO A 5 -30.76 32.80 -35.54
N LEU A 6 -31.38 33.60 -34.67
CA LEU A 6 -30.86 34.84 -34.06
C LEU A 6 -29.91 34.63 -32.88
N PHE A 7 -29.36 33.43 -32.68
CA PHE A 7 -28.49 33.14 -31.54
C PHE A 7 -27.20 32.48 -32.00
N ILE A 8 -26.08 33.09 -31.64
CA ILE A 8 -24.74 32.50 -31.74
C ILE A 8 -24.58 31.62 -30.49
N VAL A 9 -24.59 30.31 -30.66
CA VAL A 9 -24.17 29.39 -29.60
C VAL A 9 -22.65 29.31 -29.67
N SER A 10 -21.94 30.07 -28.84
CA SER A 10 -20.50 29.88 -28.67
C SER A 10 -20.27 28.65 -27.79
N GLN A 11 -19.90 27.53 -28.41
CA GLN A 11 -19.26 26.42 -27.69
C GLN A 11 -17.81 26.81 -27.45
N GLU A 12 -17.53 27.41 -26.29
CA GLU A 12 -16.15 27.55 -25.83
C GLU A 12 -15.63 26.15 -25.48
N ASP A 13 -14.53 25.74 -26.11
CA ASP A 13 -13.87 24.48 -25.78
C ASP A 13 -13.08 24.65 -24.48
N TRP A 14 -13.72 24.30 -23.36
CA TRP A 14 -13.13 24.33 -22.02
C TRP A 14 -12.01 23.29 -21.82
N SER A 15 -11.68 22.46 -22.82
CA SER A 15 -10.59 21.49 -22.77
C SER A 15 -9.23 22.17 -22.50
N LEU A 16 -8.99 23.34 -23.10
CA LEU A 16 -7.75 24.12 -22.95
C LEU A 16 -7.54 24.64 -21.52
N HIS A 17 -8.61 24.95 -20.79
CA HIS A 17 -8.54 25.41 -19.39
C HIS A 17 -8.25 24.27 -18.40
N ARG A 18 -8.42 23.00 -18.80
CA ARG A 18 -8.13 21.84 -17.94
C ARG A 18 -6.70 21.34 -18.08
N LYS A 19 -5.89 21.94 -18.95
CA LYS A 19 -4.52 21.47 -19.24
C LYS A 19 -3.65 21.43 -17.98
N GLY A 20 -3.70 22.47 -17.14
CA GLY A 20 -2.95 22.48 -15.88
C GLY A 20 -3.36 21.36 -14.90
N TYR A 21 -4.67 21.07 -14.81
CA TYR A 21 -5.17 19.96 -14.00
C TYR A 21 -4.74 18.59 -14.59
N GLN A 22 -4.79 18.44 -15.92
CA GLN A 22 -4.36 17.22 -16.60
C GLN A 22 -2.85 16.96 -16.45
N ASP A 23 -2.03 18.01 -16.56
CA ASP A 23 -0.58 17.92 -16.38
C ASP A 23 -0.24 17.61 -14.91
N GLN A 24 -0.96 18.21 -13.95
CA GLN A 24 -0.83 17.86 -12.53
C GLN A 24 -1.20 16.38 -12.26
N MET A 25 -2.28 15.88 -12.87
CA MET A 25 -2.69 14.48 -12.74
C MET A 25 -1.63 13.54 -13.35
N ARG A 26 -1.11 13.86 -14.53
CA ARG A 26 -0.04 13.09 -15.18
C ARG A 26 1.24 13.09 -14.35
N HIS A 27 1.59 14.22 -13.74
CA HIS A 27 2.72 14.32 -12.83
C HIS A 27 2.51 13.41 -11.61
N GLN A 28 1.33 13.48 -10.98
CA GLN A 28 0.98 12.61 -9.86
C GLN A 28 1.02 11.11 -10.23
N GLU A 29 0.58 10.74 -11.43
CA GLU A 29 0.67 9.37 -11.94
C GLU A 29 2.12 8.92 -12.11
N LYS A 30 2.99 9.75 -12.69
CA LYS A 30 4.42 9.43 -12.84
C LYS A 30 5.13 9.32 -11.50
N VAL A 31 4.82 10.20 -10.56
CA VAL A 31 5.34 10.12 -9.18
C VAL A 31 4.92 8.80 -8.56
N LYS A 32 3.62 8.44 -8.62
CA LYS A 32 3.14 7.14 -8.12
C LYS A 32 3.81 5.95 -8.81
N GLU A 33 4.05 6.02 -10.11
CA GLU A 33 4.73 4.97 -10.87
C GLU A 33 6.21 4.83 -10.45
N ALA A 34 6.92 5.95 -10.30
CA ALA A 34 8.30 5.96 -9.82
C ALA A 34 8.41 5.41 -8.39
N ILE A 35 7.49 5.81 -7.51
CA ILE A 35 7.42 5.25 -6.15
C ILE A 35 7.18 3.74 -6.23
N ARG A 36 6.21 3.27 -7.02
CA ARG A 36 5.94 1.83 -7.16
C ARG A 36 7.15 1.04 -7.66
N LYS A 37 7.92 1.60 -8.58
CA LYS A 37 9.15 0.97 -9.10
C LYS A 37 10.24 0.87 -8.03
N ASN A 38 10.38 1.91 -7.20
CA ASN A 38 11.42 1.99 -6.15
C ASN A 38 10.94 1.49 -4.78
N LEU A 39 9.66 1.09 -4.65
CA LEU A 39 9.06 0.68 -3.39
C LEU A 39 9.79 -0.49 -2.70
N PRO A 40 10.28 -1.53 -3.42
CA PRO A 40 11.05 -2.61 -2.80
C PRO A 40 12.30 -2.11 -2.09
N ASP A 41 13.01 -1.15 -2.70
CA ASP A 41 14.25 -0.61 -2.16
C ASP A 41 13.96 0.29 -0.96
N LEU A 42 12.96 1.18 -1.09
CA LEU A 42 12.53 2.10 -0.02
C LEU A 42 12.06 1.37 1.24
N VAL A 43 11.21 0.35 1.09
CA VAL A 43 10.72 -0.48 2.22
C VAL A 43 11.87 -1.16 2.96
N SER A 44 12.98 -1.38 2.25
CA SER A 44 14.16 -2.04 2.78
C SER A 44 15.24 -1.09 3.30
N GLU A 45 14.96 0.22 3.39
CA GLU A 45 15.88 1.21 3.96
C GLU A 45 15.81 1.26 5.50
N GLU A 46 16.98 1.28 6.13
CA GLU A 46 17.13 1.19 7.59
C GLU A 46 16.71 2.49 8.29
N SER A 47 16.86 3.63 7.61
CA SER A 47 16.41 4.95 8.04
C SER A 47 14.93 4.96 8.41
N ILE A 48 14.09 4.26 7.65
CA ILE A 48 12.65 4.23 7.85
C ILE A 48 12.28 3.40 9.09
N ILE A 49 12.99 2.30 9.32
CA ILE A 49 12.72 1.36 10.42
C ILE A 49 13.15 1.96 11.76
N MET A 50 14.23 2.74 11.77
CA MET A 50 14.79 3.38 12.97
C MET A 50 14.16 4.75 13.29
N SER A 51 13.19 5.24 12.50
CA SER A 51 12.64 6.60 12.64
C SER A 51 11.19 6.63 13.14
N ASP A 52 10.87 7.64 13.96
CA ASP A 52 9.54 7.96 14.50
C ASP A 52 8.52 8.47 13.45
N GLY A 53 8.63 8.05 12.18
CA GLY A 53 7.65 8.34 11.12
C GLY A 53 7.63 9.78 10.58
N LYS A 54 8.55 10.65 11.02
CA LYS A 54 8.63 12.06 10.59
C LYS A 54 9.66 12.34 9.49
N GLN A 55 10.35 11.32 8.99
CA GLN A 55 11.35 11.51 7.94
C GLN A 55 10.70 11.76 6.58
N ILE A 56 11.33 12.64 5.80
CA ILE A 56 10.98 12.95 4.42
C ILE A 56 12.02 12.25 3.54
N ILE A 57 11.55 11.41 2.62
CA ILE A 57 12.40 10.62 1.73
C ILE A 57 12.42 11.30 0.37
N LYS A 58 13.61 11.43 -0.22
CA LYS A 58 13.80 12.03 -1.53
C LYS A 58 13.92 10.94 -2.58
N ILE A 59 12.99 10.91 -3.52
CA ILE A 59 12.98 9.91 -4.60
C ILE A 59 13.29 10.62 -5.92
N PRO A 60 14.32 10.18 -6.66
CA PRO A 60 14.59 10.71 -7.98
C PRO A 60 13.49 10.25 -8.94
N ILE A 61 12.75 11.21 -9.48
CA ILE A 61 11.80 10.97 -10.56
C ILE A 61 12.42 11.38 -11.89
N ARG A 62 12.23 10.55 -12.91
CA ARG A 62 12.50 10.95 -14.29
C ARG A 62 11.47 11.99 -14.68
N SER A 63 11.90 13.25 -14.72
CA SER A 63 11.06 14.29 -15.31
C SER A 63 11.06 14.08 -16.83
N MET A 64 9.87 14.19 -17.42
CA MET A 64 9.82 14.45 -18.85
C MET A 64 9.89 15.96 -18.97
N GLU A 65 10.90 16.48 -19.66
CA GLU A 65 10.96 17.91 -19.97
C GLU A 65 9.63 18.35 -20.59
N GLU A 66 8.95 19.30 -19.94
CA GLU A 66 7.87 19.99 -20.61
C GLU A 66 8.47 20.81 -21.75
N TYR A 67 7.94 20.67 -22.97
CA TYR A 67 8.36 21.49 -24.09
C TYR A 67 8.13 22.97 -23.74
N ARG A 68 9.21 23.72 -23.57
CA ARG A 68 9.16 25.17 -23.36
C ARG A 68 9.33 25.86 -24.71
N PHE A 69 8.44 26.79 -25.01
CA PHE A 69 8.65 27.72 -26.11
C PHE A 69 9.88 28.57 -25.80
N ARG A 70 10.96 28.35 -26.54
CA ARG A 70 12.11 29.25 -26.55
C ARG A 70 11.91 30.27 -27.66
N TYR A 71 12.05 31.54 -27.32
CA TYR A 71 12.12 32.58 -28.34
C TYR A 71 13.35 32.31 -29.21
N ASN A 72 13.12 32.14 -30.51
CA ASN A 72 14.20 32.08 -31.46
C ASN A 72 14.74 33.51 -31.63
N TYR A 73 15.91 33.79 -31.07
CA TYR A 73 16.56 35.09 -31.19
C TYR A 73 17.20 35.32 -32.57
N ASN A 74 17.21 34.29 -33.44
CA ASN A 74 17.64 34.47 -34.83
C ASN A 74 16.56 35.24 -35.60
N LYS A 75 16.96 36.36 -36.21
CA LYS A 75 16.11 37.28 -36.99
C LYS A 75 15.54 36.69 -38.30
N SER A 76 15.50 35.39 -38.46
CA SER A 76 14.92 34.73 -39.63
C SER A 76 13.46 34.40 -39.36
N LYS A 77 12.55 35.10 -40.05
CA LYS A 77 11.11 34.81 -40.08
C LYS A 77 10.89 33.43 -40.72
N HIS A 78 10.92 32.38 -39.92
CA HIS A 78 10.46 31.06 -40.35
C HIS A 78 8.94 31.00 -40.13
N ALA A 79 8.17 31.31 -41.17
CA ALA A 79 6.78 30.89 -41.24
C ALA A 79 6.78 29.44 -41.74
N GLY A 80 6.67 28.48 -40.83
CA GLY A 80 6.50 27.07 -41.19
C GLY A 80 5.06 26.84 -41.65
N GLN A 81 4.83 26.83 -42.96
CA GLN A 81 3.54 26.42 -43.52
C GLN A 81 3.62 24.90 -43.79
N GLY A 82 2.96 24.11 -42.95
CA GLY A 82 2.80 22.68 -43.19
C GLY A 82 1.79 22.42 -44.31
N SER A 83 2.02 21.38 -45.11
CA SER A 83 1.16 20.99 -46.24
C SER A 83 -0.16 20.32 -45.83
N GLY A 84 -0.44 20.18 -44.52
CA GLY A 84 -1.72 19.71 -43.99
C GLY A 84 -1.78 18.23 -43.58
N ASP A 85 -0.77 17.43 -43.91
CA ASP A 85 -0.74 15.97 -43.66
C ASP A 85 0.16 15.53 -42.48
N SER A 86 0.55 16.45 -41.60
CA SER A 86 1.50 16.14 -40.52
C SER A 86 0.88 15.36 -39.37
N GLN A 87 1.57 14.33 -38.87
CA GLN A 87 1.18 13.59 -37.67
C GLN A 87 1.95 14.06 -36.42
N VAL A 88 1.38 13.78 -35.24
CA VAL A 88 2.02 14.10 -33.95
C VAL A 88 3.33 13.31 -33.83
N GLY A 89 4.47 14.00 -33.96
CA GLY A 89 5.82 13.41 -33.93
C GLY A 89 6.72 13.81 -35.11
N ASP A 90 6.17 14.42 -36.16
CA ASP A 90 6.95 14.84 -37.33
C ASP A 90 7.88 16.03 -37.05
N THR A 91 9.13 15.92 -37.50
CA THR A 91 10.15 16.98 -37.36
C THR A 91 10.11 17.92 -38.57
N LEU A 92 9.62 19.15 -38.38
CA LEU A 92 9.38 20.11 -39.48
C LEU A 92 10.64 20.77 -40.05
N ALA A 93 11.75 20.83 -39.32
CA ALA A 93 13.04 21.30 -39.82
C ALA A 93 14.20 20.90 -38.88
N ARG A 94 15.36 20.56 -39.43
CA ARG A 94 16.63 20.41 -38.69
C ARG A 94 17.63 21.44 -39.21
N GLU A 95 18.24 22.21 -38.32
CA GLU A 95 19.27 23.18 -38.72
C GLU A 95 20.47 22.46 -39.38
N PRO A 96 21.07 23.03 -40.44
CA PRO A 96 22.29 22.48 -41.02
C PRO A 96 23.46 22.66 -40.04
N LYS A 97 23.99 21.54 -39.53
CA LYS A 97 25.23 21.52 -38.74
C LYS A 97 26.39 22.06 -39.59
N LYS A 98 27.08 23.10 -39.12
CA LYS A 98 28.42 23.47 -39.63
C LYS A 98 29.39 22.30 -39.37
N GLN A 99 30.11 21.89 -40.41
CA GLN A 99 31.17 20.87 -40.36
C GLN A 99 32.45 21.42 -39.71
N GLN A 100 33.03 20.66 -38.78
CA GLN A 100 34.35 20.01 -38.93
C GLN A 100 34.65 19.09 -37.72
N PRO A 101 34.98 17.80 -37.92
CA PRO A 101 35.56 16.95 -36.89
C PRO A 101 37.09 17.01 -36.93
N GLY A 102 37.71 17.42 -35.82
CA GLY A 102 39.14 17.18 -35.55
C GLY A 102 39.34 15.81 -34.90
N PRO A 103 40.38 15.04 -35.24
CA PRO A 103 40.58 13.69 -34.73
C PRO A 103 41.19 13.70 -33.31
N GLY A 104 40.36 13.42 -32.31
CA GLY A 104 40.78 13.19 -30.92
C GLY A 104 40.60 11.72 -30.52
N LYS A 105 41.71 11.05 -30.21
CA LYS A 105 41.81 9.67 -29.72
C LYS A 105 41.18 9.49 -28.33
N GLY A 106 40.43 8.40 -28.14
CA GLY A 106 40.46 7.58 -26.92
C GLY A 106 39.45 7.89 -25.79
N GLN A 107 38.59 6.88 -25.52
CA GLN A 107 37.79 6.60 -24.30
C GLN A 107 37.47 7.80 -23.38
N GLY A 108 36.52 8.63 -23.81
CA GLY A 108 35.83 9.60 -22.95
C GLY A 108 34.45 9.07 -22.54
N ALA A 109 33.94 9.57 -21.40
CA ALA A 109 32.57 9.31 -20.94
C ALA A 109 31.55 9.51 -22.06
N GLY A 110 30.50 8.67 -22.09
CA GLY A 110 29.50 8.68 -23.16
C GLY A 110 28.93 10.08 -23.41
N ASP A 111 28.93 10.49 -24.67
CA ASP A 111 28.51 11.81 -25.17
C ASP A 111 26.98 12.03 -25.14
N GLN A 112 26.27 11.19 -24.37
CA GLN A 112 24.84 11.33 -24.12
C GLN A 112 24.68 12.22 -22.89
N ALA A 113 23.92 13.32 -23.01
CA ALA A 113 23.52 14.11 -21.86
C ALA A 113 22.88 13.17 -20.83
N GLY A 114 23.38 13.19 -19.59
CA GLY A 114 22.76 12.47 -18.49
C GLY A 114 21.29 12.89 -18.36
N GLU A 115 20.42 11.95 -18.00
CA GLU A 115 19.02 12.28 -17.74
C GLU A 115 18.94 13.18 -16.49
N ASP A 116 18.27 14.33 -16.59
CA ASP A 116 18.02 15.20 -15.44
C ASP A 116 16.95 14.56 -14.53
N TYR A 117 17.35 14.21 -13.30
CA TYR A 117 16.45 13.68 -12.28
C TYR A 117 16.00 14.81 -11.36
N TYR A 118 14.69 14.88 -11.09
CA TYR A 118 14.16 15.78 -10.06
C TYR A 118 13.91 14.97 -8.79
N GLU A 119 14.32 15.48 -7.64
CA GLU A 119 14.03 14.87 -6.35
C GLU A 119 12.64 15.29 -5.88
N THR A 120 11.73 14.34 -5.69
CA THR A 120 10.46 14.59 -5.02
C THR A 120 10.55 14.14 -3.57
N GLU A 121 10.11 15.00 -2.67
CA GLU A 121 9.99 14.72 -1.23
C GLU A 121 8.69 13.99 -0.93
N ILE A 122 8.79 12.82 -0.32
CA ILE A 122 7.66 11.95 0.01
C ILE A 122 7.69 11.61 1.49
N SER A 123 6.52 11.62 2.12
CA SER A 123 6.38 11.25 3.53
C SER A 123 6.27 9.73 3.72
N VAL A 124 6.71 9.23 4.87
CA VAL A 124 6.54 7.80 5.22
C VAL A 124 5.06 7.39 5.19
N ALA A 125 4.15 8.28 5.58
CA ALA A 125 2.71 8.03 5.55
C ALA A 125 2.15 7.80 4.13
N GLU A 126 2.67 8.50 3.11
CA GLU A 126 2.28 8.26 1.72
C GLU A 126 2.81 6.92 1.21
N LEU A 127 4.04 6.57 1.57
CA LEU A 127 4.64 5.27 1.28
C LEU A 127 3.84 4.13 1.91
N GLU A 128 3.48 4.27 3.19
CA GLU A 128 2.60 3.36 3.92
C GLU A 128 1.26 3.16 3.22
N ASN A 129 0.58 4.25 2.87
CA ASN A 129 -0.72 4.17 2.19
C ASN A 129 -0.63 3.40 0.88
N LEU A 130 0.44 3.64 0.09
CA LEU A 130 0.66 2.92 -1.16
C LEU A 130 0.94 1.44 -0.90
N LEU A 131 1.84 1.11 0.02
CA LEU A 131 2.18 -0.26 0.41
C LEU A 131 0.95 -1.02 0.93
N PHE A 132 0.25 -0.46 1.91
CA PHE A 132 -0.87 -1.10 2.59
C PHE A 132 -2.10 -1.26 1.69
N SER A 133 -2.22 -0.45 0.62
CA SER A 133 -3.29 -0.61 -0.36
C SER A 133 -3.27 -1.98 -1.06
N GLU A 134 -2.10 -2.60 -1.17
CA GLU A 134 -1.89 -3.91 -1.81
C GLU A 134 -2.00 -5.09 -0.81
N LEU A 135 -2.03 -4.81 0.50
CA LEU A 135 -1.97 -5.82 1.56
C LEU A 135 -3.32 -6.05 2.25
N GLU A 136 -3.59 -7.27 2.68
CA GLU A 136 -4.77 -7.73 3.40
C GLU A 136 -4.46 -9.01 4.20
N LEU A 137 -5.11 -9.18 5.35
CA LEU A 137 -5.05 -10.43 6.09
C LEU A 137 -5.66 -11.57 5.25
N PRO A 138 -4.87 -12.60 4.89
CA PRO A 138 -5.35 -13.69 4.07
C PRO A 138 -6.34 -14.56 4.86
N ASN A 139 -7.28 -15.22 4.17
CA ASN A 139 -8.24 -16.15 4.77
C ASN A 139 -8.94 -15.59 6.02
N LEU A 140 -9.30 -14.30 6.01
CA LEU A 140 -10.00 -13.67 7.13
C LEU A 140 -11.44 -14.20 7.18
N GLU A 141 -11.75 -14.95 8.23
CA GLU A 141 -13.09 -15.52 8.43
C GLU A 141 -13.93 -14.63 9.33
N ARG A 142 -15.25 -14.68 9.13
CA ARG A 142 -16.21 -14.12 10.08
C ARG A 142 -16.30 -15.06 11.27
N LYS A 143 -15.75 -14.63 12.40
CA LYS A 143 -15.81 -15.36 13.67
C LYS A 143 -17.02 -14.91 14.50
N GLU A 144 -17.27 -15.58 15.62
CA GLU A 144 -18.32 -15.17 16.55
C GLU A 144 -18.14 -13.71 16.96
N GLN A 145 -19.24 -12.98 16.96
CA GLN A 145 -19.23 -11.54 17.17
C GLN A 145 -18.93 -11.24 18.64
N ASP A 146 -17.76 -10.66 18.90
CA ASP A 146 -17.55 -9.90 20.12
C ASP A 146 -17.86 -8.43 19.87
N GLU A 147 -18.91 -7.98 20.56
CA GLU A 147 -19.36 -6.59 20.70
C GLU A 147 -19.62 -5.87 19.38
N MET A 148 -20.92 -5.68 19.09
CA MET A 148 -21.42 -4.80 18.04
C MET A 148 -20.90 -3.37 18.29
N THR A 149 -19.86 -2.95 17.58
CA THR A 149 -19.44 -1.55 17.52
C THR A 149 -20.10 -0.86 16.34
N ILE A 150 -20.69 0.31 16.60
CA ILE A 150 -21.29 1.17 15.58
C ILE A 150 -20.16 2.11 15.10
N ASP A 151 -19.57 1.81 13.96
CA ASP A 151 -18.34 2.49 13.52
C ASP A 151 -18.54 3.49 12.36
N ASP A 152 -19.66 3.44 11.62
CA ASP A 152 -19.88 4.31 10.47
C ASP A 152 -21.25 5.02 10.52
N ILE A 153 -21.20 6.35 10.59
CA ILE A 153 -22.36 7.26 10.55
C ILE A 153 -22.53 7.72 9.11
N ARG A 154 -23.43 7.07 8.36
CA ARG A 154 -23.67 7.45 6.95
C ARG A 154 -24.85 8.38 6.79
N PHE A 155 -24.60 9.59 6.28
CA PHE A 155 -25.65 10.55 5.91
C PHE A 155 -26.26 10.24 4.53
N ASN A 156 -26.80 9.03 4.37
CA ASN A 156 -27.39 8.60 3.09
C ASN A 156 -28.92 8.72 3.05
N ASP A 157 -29.58 8.79 4.20
CA ASP A 157 -31.05 8.87 4.26
C ASP A 157 -31.53 10.33 4.26
N VAL A 158 -32.66 10.57 3.60
CA VAL A 158 -33.32 11.87 3.57
C VAL A 158 -34.78 11.76 3.93
N ARG A 159 -35.13 12.35 5.07
CA ARG A 159 -36.48 12.33 5.65
C ARG A 159 -37.18 13.68 5.51
N LYS A 160 -38.52 13.65 5.55
CA LYS A 160 -39.36 14.88 5.54
C LYS A 160 -39.41 15.60 6.89
N LYS A 161 -38.99 14.93 7.97
CA LYS A 161 -38.95 15.45 9.34
C LYS A 161 -37.60 15.10 9.96
N GLY A 162 -37.02 16.02 10.73
CA GLY A 162 -35.72 15.85 11.38
C GLY A 162 -35.33 17.11 12.16
N LEU A 163 -34.12 17.10 12.75
CA LEU A 163 -33.59 18.28 13.44
C LEU A 163 -33.29 19.42 12.46
N MET A 164 -33.64 20.66 12.83
CA MET A 164 -33.47 21.83 11.96
C MET A 164 -32.01 22.11 11.56
N GLY A 165 -31.03 21.65 12.35
CA GLY A 165 -29.61 21.71 11.99
C GLY A 165 -29.23 20.90 10.75
N ASN A 166 -29.98 19.83 10.44
CA ASN A 166 -29.65 18.87 9.38
C ASN A 166 -30.44 19.07 8.08
N ILE A 167 -31.03 20.24 7.86
CA ILE A 167 -31.78 20.53 6.64
C ILE A 167 -30.85 20.47 5.41
N ASP A 168 -31.22 19.62 4.44
CA ASP A 168 -30.65 19.66 3.09
C ASP A 168 -31.28 20.81 2.32
N LYS A 169 -30.61 21.97 2.33
CA LYS A 169 -31.07 23.20 1.66
C LYS A 169 -31.32 22.97 0.16
N LYS A 170 -30.45 22.20 -0.51
CA LYS A 170 -30.53 21.96 -1.95
C LYS A 170 -31.74 21.10 -2.29
N ARG A 171 -31.92 19.96 -1.60
CA ARG A 171 -33.06 19.05 -1.81
C ARG A 171 -34.39 19.68 -1.38
N THR A 172 -34.38 20.51 -0.33
CA THR A 172 -35.55 21.26 0.12
C THR A 172 -36.00 22.26 -0.93
N LEU A 173 -35.08 23.06 -1.48
CA LEU A 173 -35.39 24.02 -2.54
C LEU A 173 -35.88 23.33 -3.82
N LEU A 174 -35.23 22.22 -4.21
CA LEU A 174 -35.66 21.39 -5.34
C LEU A 174 -37.09 20.85 -5.17
N SER A 175 -37.44 20.40 -3.96
CA SER A 175 -38.80 19.94 -3.66
C SER A 175 -39.82 21.06 -3.78
N SER A 176 -39.47 22.26 -3.30
CA SER A 176 -40.31 23.46 -3.42
C SER A 176 -40.53 23.89 -4.88
N ILE A 177 -39.47 23.87 -5.70
CA ILE A 177 -39.55 24.14 -7.14
C ILE A 177 -40.44 23.11 -7.83
N LYS A 178 -40.25 21.81 -7.56
CA LYS A 178 -41.07 20.72 -8.12
C LYS A 178 -42.54 20.90 -7.79
N ARG A 179 -42.87 21.23 -6.53
CA ARG A 179 -44.25 21.49 -6.09
C ARG A 179 -44.86 22.70 -6.80
N ASN A 180 -44.11 23.78 -6.97
CA ASN A 180 -44.58 24.96 -7.70
C ASN A 180 -44.79 24.69 -9.20
N ALA A 181 -43.89 23.92 -9.82
CA ALA A 181 -43.99 23.52 -11.22
C ALA A 181 -45.25 22.66 -11.45
N LEU A 182 -45.53 21.69 -10.57
CA LEU A 182 -46.75 20.87 -10.61
C LEU A 182 -48.04 21.69 -10.45
N ARG A 183 -47.98 22.79 -9.70
CA ARG A 183 -49.12 23.73 -9.52
C ARG A 183 -49.20 24.81 -10.62
N GLY A 184 -48.34 24.76 -11.64
CA GLY A 184 -48.32 25.73 -12.74
C GLY A 184 -47.93 27.16 -12.34
N SER A 185 -47.33 27.35 -11.16
CA SER A 185 -47.00 28.69 -10.65
C SER A 185 -45.59 29.11 -11.05
N LYS A 186 -45.48 30.20 -11.83
CA LYS A 186 -44.19 30.82 -12.21
C LYS A 186 -43.57 31.72 -11.12
N LYS A 187 -44.21 31.83 -9.94
CA LYS A 187 -43.73 32.69 -8.84
C LYS A 187 -42.55 32.04 -8.12
N LYS A 188 -41.71 32.88 -7.49
CA LYS A 188 -40.60 32.42 -6.64
C LYS A 188 -41.12 31.37 -5.63
N PRO A 189 -40.46 30.21 -5.51
CA PRO A 189 -40.89 29.15 -4.60
C PRO A 189 -40.81 29.60 -3.15
N ARG A 190 -41.96 29.60 -2.45
CA ARG A 190 -42.02 29.70 -0.99
C ARG A 190 -41.91 28.30 -0.41
N ILE A 191 -40.90 28.09 0.44
CA ILE A 191 -40.67 26.82 1.12
C ILE A 191 -41.84 26.57 2.09
N SER A 192 -42.49 25.42 1.94
CA SER A 192 -43.51 24.92 2.85
C SER A 192 -42.93 23.81 3.73
N THR A 193 -43.60 23.46 4.83
CA THR A 193 -43.22 22.37 5.73
C THR A 193 -43.06 21.04 5.00
N ASP A 194 -43.86 20.79 3.96
CA ASP A 194 -43.79 19.56 3.15
C ASP A 194 -42.57 19.49 2.21
N ASP A 195 -41.95 20.64 1.94
CA ASP A 195 -40.74 20.71 1.09
C ASP A 195 -39.49 20.37 1.88
N LEU A 196 -39.53 20.41 3.21
CA LEU A 196 -38.37 20.19 4.06
C LEU A 196 -37.78 18.79 3.85
N ARG A 197 -36.47 18.74 3.67
CA ARG A 197 -35.68 17.52 3.55
C ARG A 197 -34.54 17.59 4.54
N PHE A 198 -34.42 16.58 5.38
CA PHE A 198 -33.41 16.49 6.44
C PHE A 198 -32.47 15.35 6.12
N LYS A 199 -31.16 15.57 6.25
CA LYS A 199 -30.17 14.50 6.22
C LYS A 199 -30.23 13.74 7.53
N THR A 200 -30.55 12.46 7.45
CA THR A 200 -30.50 11.55 8.59
C THR A 200 -29.27 10.69 8.43
N TRP A 201 -28.63 10.39 9.56
CA TRP A 201 -27.57 9.39 9.59
C TRP A 201 -28.18 8.03 9.92
N GLU A 202 -27.64 7.00 9.29
CA GLU A 202 -27.89 5.62 9.68
C GLU A 202 -26.60 5.07 10.27
N ASP A 203 -26.74 4.43 11.41
CA ASP A 203 -25.68 3.71 12.10
C ASP A 203 -25.52 2.36 11.40
N VAL A 204 -24.43 2.21 10.63
CA VAL A 204 -24.13 0.94 9.97
C VAL A 204 -23.19 0.15 10.86
N VAL A 205 -23.67 -1.00 11.36
CA VAL A 205 -22.82 -1.96 12.06
C VAL A 205 -21.95 -2.67 11.03
N ILE A 206 -20.65 -2.37 11.04
CA ILE A 206 -19.67 -3.11 10.23
C ILE A 206 -19.16 -4.25 11.12
N PRO A 207 -19.47 -5.52 10.81
CA PRO A 207 -18.97 -6.63 11.61
C PRO A 207 -17.44 -6.71 11.45
N HIS A 208 -16.72 -6.49 12.55
CA HIS A 208 -15.28 -6.66 12.61
C HIS A 208 -14.95 -8.06 13.13
N SER A 209 -14.16 -8.81 12.36
CA SER A 209 -13.57 -10.05 12.84
C SER A 209 -12.35 -9.75 13.70
N ASN A 210 -12.27 -10.33 14.89
CA ASN A 210 -11.06 -10.27 15.69
C ASN A 210 -9.96 -11.09 15.03
N ALA A 211 -8.74 -10.57 15.08
CA ALA A 211 -7.56 -11.29 14.64
C ALA A 211 -6.39 -11.08 15.60
N VAL A 212 -5.59 -12.12 15.76
CA VAL A 212 -4.35 -12.10 16.51
C VAL A 212 -3.20 -12.52 15.60
N VAL A 213 -2.14 -11.73 15.62
CA VAL A 213 -0.91 -12.02 14.89
C VAL A 213 0.18 -12.35 15.89
N ILE A 214 0.75 -13.55 15.78
CA ILE A 214 1.82 -14.03 16.67
C ILE A 214 3.13 -13.93 15.91
N ALA A 215 3.91 -12.90 16.22
CA ALA A 215 5.21 -12.64 15.64
C ALA A 215 6.28 -13.42 16.41
N MET A 216 6.89 -14.41 15.78
CA MET A 216 7.99 -15.21 16.34
C MET A 216 9.29 -14.85 15.63
N MET A 217 10.28 -14.34 16.38
CA MET A 217 11.60 -14.04 15.87
C MET A 217 12.64 -14.89 16.58
N ASP A 218 13.49 -15.53 15.79
CA ASP A 218 14.70 -16.16 16.28
C ASP A 218 15.72 -15.09 16.71
N THR A 219 16.27 -15.23 17.91
CA THR A 219 17.27 -14.34 18.50
C THR A 219 18.58 -15.06 18.76
N SER A 220 18.77 -16.24 18.16
CA SER A 220 19.97 -17.05 18.29
C SER A 220 21.25 -16.39 17.76
N GLY A 221 22.37 -17.05 18.01
CA GLY A 221 23.68 -16.61 17.57
C GLY A 221 23.92 -16.76 16.06
N SER A 222 23.19 -17.62 15.36
CA SER A 222 23.32 -17.82 13.91
C SER A 222 22.73 -16.66 13.11
N MET A 223 21.75 -15.95 13.70
CA MET A 223 21.20 -14.72 13.16
C MET A 223 22.15 -13.54 13.30
N GLY A 224 22.83 -13.21 12.20
CA GLY A 224 23.70 -12.06 12.06
C GLY A 224 22.95 -10.73 11.97
N ILE A 225 23.70 -9.66 11.70
CA ILE A 225 23.16 -8.29 11.57
C ILE A 225 22.15 -8.22 10.42
N PHE A 226 22.45 -8.87 9.29
CA PHE A 226 21.61 -8.86 8.10
C PHE A 226 20.30 -9.63 8.31
N GLU A 227 20.37 -10.81 8.91
CA GLU A 227 19.21 -11.65 9.19
C GLU A 227 18.26 -10.98 10.18
N LYS A 228 18.81 -10.41 11.27
CA LYS A 228 18.05 -9.62 12.25
C LYS A 228 17.44 -8.38 11.61
N TYR A 229 18.19 -7.70 10.75
CA TYR A 229 17.69 -6.53 10.02
C TYR A 229 16.45 -6.88 9.20
N ILE A 230 16.51 -7.89 8.34
CA ILE A 230 15.38 -8.30 7.49
C ILE A 230 14.16 -8.71 8.31
N ALA A 231 14.34 -9.51 9.36
CA ALA A 231 13.24 -9.93 10.22
C ALA A 231 12.57 -8.72 10.89
N ARG A 232 13.37 -7.79 11.42
CA ARG A 232 12.86 -6.54 12.02
C ARG A 232 12.15 -5.66 11.00
N SER A 233 12.70 -5.50 9.78
CA SER A 233 12.04 -4.77 8.69
C SER A 233 10.66 -5.34 8.40
N PHE A 234 10.56 -6.67 8.24
CA PHE A 234 9.30 -7.33 7.95
C PHE A 234 8.27 -7.10 9.07
N PHE A 235 8.65 -7.36 10.33
CA PHE A 235 7.74 -7.20 11.46
C PHE A 235 7.36 -5.74 11.71
N PHE A 236 8.26 -4.80 11.48
CA PHE A 236 7.97 -3.36 11.56
C PHE A 236 6.85 -2.97 10.58
N TRP A 237 7.00 -3.33 9.31
CA TRP A 237 5.99 -3.05 8.29
C TRP A 237 4.68 -3.79 8.56
N MET A 238 4.76 -5.03 9.03
CA MET A 238 3.58 -5.81 9.41
C MET A 238 2.80 -5.15 10.56
N VAL A 239 3.48 -4.71 11.63
CA VAL A 239 2.83 -4.05 12.77
C VAL A 239 2.12 -2.78 12.32
N ARG A 240 2.77 -1.95 11.50
CA ARG A 240 2.18 -0.70 10.98
C ARG A 240 1.02 -0.98 10.02
N PHE A 241 1.17 -1.96 9.14
CA PHE A 241 0.09 -2.42 8.26
C PHE A 241 -1.16 -2.83 9.06
N LEU A 242 -0.98 -3.65 10.10
CA LEU A 242 -2.09 -4.17 10.89
C LEU A 242 -2.79 -3.06 11.67
N ARG A 243 -2.03 -2.18 12.33
CA ARG A 243 -2.57 -1.04 13.10
C ARG A 243 -3.28 -0.01 12.24
N THR A 244 -2.82 0.19 11.00
CA THR A 244 -3.44 1.15 10.08
C THR A 244 -4.71 0.60 9.43
N LYS A 245 -4.73 -0.69 9.07
CA LYS A 245 -5.85 -1.28 8.32
C LYS A 245 -6.93 -1.90 9.22
N TYR A 246 -6.58 -2.37 10.41
CA TYR A 246 -7.48 -3.10 11.30
C TYR A 246 -7.49 -2.52 12.71
N GLN A 247 -8.69 -2.22 13.22
CA GLN A 247 -8.85 -1.64 14.55
C GLN A 247 -8.74 -2.70 15.68
N LYS A 248 -9.31 -3.89 15.46
CA LYS A 248 -9.33 -5.00 16.43
C LYS A 248 -8.30 -6.09 16.07
N VAL A 249 -7.03 -5.72 16.00
CA VAL A 249 -5.92 -6.68 15.85
C VAL A 249 -5.00 -6.62 17.05
N GLU A 250 -4.81 -7.78 17.69
CA GLU A 250 -3.82 -7.96 18.73
C GLU A 250 -2.53 -8.55 18.15
N ILE A 251 -1.38 -8.09 18.66
CA ILE A 251 -0.06 -8.54 18.19
C ILE A 251 0.69 -9.07 19.41
N VAL A 252 1.10 -10.33 19.34
CA VAL A 252 1.90 -11.00 20.37
C VAL A 252 3.31 -11.21 19.84
N PHE A 253 4.31 -10.77 20.59
CA PHE A 253 5.71 -10.90 20.20
C PHE A 253 6.39 -12.01 21.01
N LEU A 254 6.98 -12.97 20.30
CA LEU A 254 7.73 -14.08 20.85
C LEU A 254 9.17 -14.00 20.33
N ALA A 255 10.11 -13.88 21.26
CA ALA A 255 11.53 -14.06 20.97
C ALA A 255 11.95 -15.45 21.43
N HIS A 256 12.73 -16.18 20.63
CA HIS A 256 13.24 -17.49 21.01
C HIS A 256 14.69 -17.70 20.60
N HIS A 257 15.38 -18.46 21.45
CA HIS A 257 16.71 -19.01 21.20
C HIS A 257 16.63 -20.50 21.59
N THR A 258 17.17 -20.87 22.76
CA THR A 258 16.92 -22.18 23.37
C THR A 258 15.56 -22.24 24.08
N GLU A 259 15.08 -21.10 24.56
CA GLU A 259 13.77 -20.95 25.20
C GLU A 259 13.00 -19.80 24.55
N ALA A 260 11.68 -19.93 24.48
CA ALA A 260 10.79 -18.90 23.96
C ALA A 260 10.16 -18.08 25.09
N LYS A 261 10.15 -16.76 24.91
CA LYS A 261 9.57 -15.81 25.87
C LYS A 261 8.68 -14.82 25.14
N GLU A 262 7.57 -14.48 25.78
CA GLU A 262 6.76 -13.34 25.36
C GLU A 262 7.45 -12.06 25.77
N VAL A 263 7.59 -11.14 24.82
CA VAL A 263 8.29 -9.88 24.98
C VAL A 263 7.38 -8.73 24.54
N ASN A 264 7.69 -7.51 24.98
CA ASN A 264 7.05 -6.32 24.45
C ASN A 264 7.64 -5.94 23.08
N GLU A 265 6.95 -5.06 22.37
CA GLU A 265 7.37 -4.57 21.05
C GLU A 265 8.80 -4.00 21.06
N ASP A 266 9.11 -3.16 22.04
CA ASP A 266 10.44 -2.54 22.18
C ASP A 266 11.56 -3.58 22.36
N SER A 267 11.39 -4.54 23.26
CA SER A 267 12.37 -5.63 23.46
C SER A 267 12.46 -6.53 22.22
N PHE A 268 11.37 -6.75 21.50
CA PHE A 268 11.38 -7.56 20.29
C PHE A 268 12.29 -6.95 19.20
N PHE A 269 12.28 -5.63 19.05
CA PHE A 269 13.10 -4.94 18.05
C PHE A 269 14.51 -4.59 18.54
N ASN A 270 14.72 -4.35 19.83
CA ASN A 270 15.99 -3.83 20.34
C ASN A 270 16.86 -4.86 21.08
N LYS A 271 16.28 -5.96 21.58
CA LYS A 271 17.04 -6.93 22.38
C LYS A 271 17.96 -7.78 21.51
N GLY A 272 19.21 -7.90 21.94
CA GLY A 272 20.17 -8.88 21.41
C GLY A 272 20.25 -10.06 22.37
N GLU A 273 19.97 -11.26 21.87
CA GLU A 273 20.26 -12.50 22.59
C GLU A 273 21.28 -13.31 21.77
N SER A 274 21.96 -14.22 22.44
CA SER A 274 22.93 -15.13 21.85
C SER A 274 22.71 -16.52 22.45
N GLY A 275 22.79 -17.55 21.62
CA GLY A 275 22.50 -18.92 22.03
C GLY A 275 22.25 -19.84 20.84
N GLY A 276 22.01 -21.12 21.11
CA GLY A 276 21.54 -22.07 20.10
C GLY A 276 20.05 -21.88 19.78
N THR A 277 19.57 -22.59 18.76
CA THR A 277 18.21 -22.46 18.25
C THR A 277 17.40 -23.73 18.51
N ILE A 278 16.29 -23.59 19.24
CA ILE A 278 15.29 -24.64 19.47
C ILE A 278 13.91 -24.06 19.12
N CYS A 279 13.54 -24.20 17.86
CA CYS A 279 12.30 -23.64 17.32
C CYS A 279 11.02 -24.24 17.95
N SER A 280 11.06 -25.48 18.44
CA SER A 280 9.90 -26.08 19.09
C SER A 280 9.47 -25.36 20.37
N SER A 281 10.39 -24.62 20.99
CA SER A 281 10.09 -23.79 22.17
C SER A 281 9.12 -22.67 21.80
N ALA A 282 9.33 -22.00 20.66
CA ALA A 282 8.48 -20.93 20.16
C ALA A 282 7.07 -21.41 19.85
N TYR A 283 6.95 -22.54 19.12
CA TYR A 283 5.64 -23.06 18.75
C TYR A 283 4.85 -23.56 19.96
N ARG A 284 5.52 -24.16 20.94
CA ARG A 284 4.85 -24.56 22.19
C ARG A 284 4.30 -23.35 22.93
N LYS A 285 5.10 -22.28 23.05
CA LYS A 285 4.65 -21.05 23.71
C LYS A 285 3.52 -20.36 22.95
N ALA A 286 3.58 -20.36 21.62
CA ALA A 286 2.50 -19.84 20.78
C ALA A 286 1.20 -20.64 20.95
N LEU A 287 1.25 -21.98 20.99
CA LEU A 287 0.06 -22.81 21.26
C LEU A 287 -0.51 -22.56 22.67
N GLU A 288 0.35 -22.44 23.68
CA GLU A 288 -0.06 -22.09 25.05
C GLU A 288 -0.82 -20.75 25.08
N ILE A 289 -0.32 -19.74 24.35
CA ILE A 289 -0.95 -18.42 24.27
C ILE A 289 -2.29 -18.48 23.52
N ILE A 290 -2.36 -19.26 22.44
CA ILE A 290 -3.59 -19.46 21.68
C ILE A 290 -4.66 -20.10 22.56
N ASP A 291 -4.32 -21.16 23.27
CA ASP A 291 -5.29 -21.91 24.08
C ASP A 291 -5.77 -21.13 25.31
N THR A 292 -4.92 -20.26 25.86
CA THR A 292 -5.24 -19.47 27.06
C THR A 292 -5.96 -18.17 26.76
N ARG A 293 -5.57 -17.45 25.69
CA ARG A 293 -6.08 -16.10 25.40
C ARG A 293 -6.89 -15.99 24.11
N TYR A 294 -6.63 -16.82 23.10
CA TYR A 294 -7.14 -16.61 21.74
C TYR A 294 -7.80 -17.85 21.17
N PRO A 295 -9.00 -18.21 21.63
CA PRO A 295 -9.66 -19.40 21.15
C PRO A 295 -10.04 -19.27 19.65
N PRO A 296 -9.76 -20.29 18.80
CA PRO A 296 -9.93 -20.21 17.33
C PRO A 296 -11.35 -19.95 16.80
N HIS A 297 -12.38 -20.11 17.64
CA HIS A 297 -13.77 -19.83 17.28
C HIS A 297 -14.10 -18.33 17.32
N ARG A 298 -13.35 -17.54 18.09
CA ARG A 298 -13.51 -16.07 18.23
C ARG A 298 -12.45 -15.27 17.49
N TYR A 299 -11.24 -15.80 17.38
CA TYR A 299 -10.11 -15.09 16.77
C TYR A 299 -9.63 -15.76 15.49
N ASN A 300 -9.28 -14.94 14.50
CA ASN A 300 -8.46 -15.39 13.37
C ASN A 300 -6.99 -15.33 13.77
N ILE A 301 -6.26 -16.43 13.63
CA ILE A 301 -4.93 -16.59 14.22
C ILE A 301 -3.89 -16.69 13.09
N TYR A 302 -2.86 -15.84 13.18
CA TYR A 302 -1.80 -15.72 12.19
C TYR A 302 -0.41 -15.79 12.82
N PRO A 303 0.13 -16.99 13.06
CA PRO A 303 1.52 -17.19 13.44
C PRO A 303 2.48 -16.91 12.26
N PHE A 304 3.45 -16.03 12.49
CA PHE A 304 4.56 -15.76 11.58
C PHE A 304 5.88 -16.01 12.28
N HIS A 305 6.72 -16.89 11.72
CA HIS A 305 8.02 -17.21 12.27
C HIS A 305 9.13 -16.83 11.30
N PHE A 306 10.10 -16.06 11.79
CA PHE A 306 11.31 -15.71 11.06
C PHE A 306 12.55 -16.31 11.72
N SER A 307 13.38 -16.96 10.92
CA SER A 307 14.65 -17.58 11.32
C SER A 307 15.60 -17.64 10.12
N ASP A 308 16.87 -17.95 10.35
CA ASP A 308 17.88 -18.17 9.31
C ASP A 308 17.89 -19.63 8.78
N GLY A 309 17.02 -20.49 9.32
CA GLY A 309 16.87 -21.87 8.87
C GLY A 309 17.74 -22.88 9.63
N ASP A 310 18.51 -22.42 10.62
CA ASP A 310 19.28 -23.30 11.50
C ASP A 310 18.45 -23.71 12.72
N ASN A 311 18.50 -25.00 13.05
CA ASN A 311 17.80 -25.58 14.19
C ASN A 311 18.47 -26.88 14.59
N LEU A 312 18.36 -27.21 15.87
CA LEU A 312 18.84 -28.48 16.38
C LEU A 312 18.13 -29.65 15.66
N THR A 313 18.89 -30.54 15.02
CA THR A 313 18.32 -31.62 14.18
C THR A 313 17.39 -32.55 14.96
N SER A 314 17.68 -32.79 16.25
CA SER A 314 16.82 -33.60 17.12
C SER A 314 15.47 -32.93 17.45
N ASP A 315 15.35 -31.61 17.27
CA ASP A 315 14.13 -30.84 17.53
C ASP A 315 13.21 -30.77 16.30
N ASN A 316 13.73 -30.99 15.09
CA ASN A 316 12.97 -30.90 13.84
C ASN A 316 11.69 -31.76 13.80
N PRO A 317 11.68 -33.03 14.26
CA PRO A 317 10.45 -33.83 14.30
C PRO A 317 9.38 -33.21 15.19
N ARG A 318 9.80 -32.58 16.30
CA ARG A 318 8.91 -31.90 17.26
C ARG A 318 8.37 -30.59 16.70
N CYS A 319 9.19 -29.83 15.98
CA CYS A 319 8.73 -28.65 15.24
C CYS A 319 7.63 -29.02 14.26
N LEU A 320 7.82 -30.09 13.47
CA LEU A 320 6.85 -30.53 12.49
C LEU A 320 5.50 -30.90 13.12
N SER A 321 5.50 -31.62 14.25
CA SER A 321 4.26 -31.95 14.95
C SER A 321 3.54 -30.71 15.49
N LEU A 322 4.28 -29.76 16.06
CA LEU A 322 3.71 -28.54 16.63
C LEU A 322 3.18 -27.61 15.54
N VAL A 323 3.85 -27.49 14.40
CA VAL A 323 3.37 -26.72 13.25
C VAL A 323 2.07 -27.32 12.70
N LYS A 324 1.95 -28.65 12.63
CA LYS A 324 0.70 -29.30 12.23
C LYS A 324 -0.44 -29.02 13.19
N GLU A 325 -0.18 -29.07 14.49
CA GLU A 325 -1.17 -28.70 15.52
C GLU A 325 -1.57 -27.21 15.42
N MET A 326 -0.59 -26.33 15.21
CA MET A 326 -0.80 -24.89 15.01
C MET A 326 -1.71 -24.62 13.80
N MET A 327 -1.48 -25.28 12.66
CA MET A 327 -2.27 -25.11 11.45
C MET A 327 -3.74 -25.57 11.59
N GLN A 328 -4.04 -26.46 12.55
CA GLN A 328 -5.43 -26.83 12.84
C GLN A 328 -6.19 -25.68 13.51
N ARG A 329 -5.51 -24.85 14.29
CA ARG A 329 -6.07 -23.72 15.04
C ARG A 329 -5.94 -22.38 14.31
N ALA A 330 -4.93 -22.26 13.45
CA ALA A 330 -4.63 -21.04 12.71
C ALA A 330 -5.28 -20.99 11.31
N ASN A 331 -5.46 -19.77 10.82
CA ASN A 331 -5.93 -19.52 9.47
C ASN A 331 -4.81 -19.83 8.46
N ILE A 332 -3.59 -19.34 8.75
CA ILE A 332 -2.36 -19.54 7.98
C ILE A 332 -1.17 -19.63 8.95
N PHE A 333 -0.16 -20.42 8.59
CA PHE A 333 1.16 -20.38 9.21
C PHE A 333 2.18 -19.83 8.21
N GLY A 334 2.86 -18.73 8.57
CA GLY A 334 3.88 -18.10 7.73
C GLY A 334 5.29 -18.37 8.24
N TYR A 335 6.16 -18.89 7.38
CA TYR A 335 7.58 -19.09 7.68
C TYR A 335 8.49 -18.26 6.76
N GLY A 336 9.21 -17.30 7.34
CA GLY A 336 10.22 -16.51 6.66
C GLY A 336 11.62 -17.05 6.96
N GLU A 337 12.32 -17.55 5.94
CA GLU A 337 13.72 -17.92 6.08
C GLU A 337 14.61 -16.81 5.52
N VAL A 338 15.55 -16.30 6.32
CA VAL A 338 16.54 -15.34 5.82
C VAL A 338 17.84 -16.06 5.50
N ASN A 339 18.14 -16.19 4.21
CA ASN A 339 19.24 -17.03 3.74
C ASN A 339 20.01 -16.36 2.60
N GLN A 340 20.84 -15.37 2.94
CA GLN A 340 21.63 -14.59 1.97
C GLN A 340 22.60 -15.46 1.15
N TYR A 341 23.21 -16.46 1.80
CA TYR A 341 24.29 -17.27 1.20
C TYR A 341 23.82 -18.62 0.68
N ASN A 342 22.50 -18.86 0.60
CA ASN A 342 21.91 -20.14 0.19
C ASN A 342 22.50 -21.33 0.98
N ARG A 343 22.64 -21.16 2.29
CA ARG A 343 23.06 -22.18 3.25
C ARG A 343 22.04 -23.31 3.30
N HIS A 344 22.50 -24.50 3.67
CA HIS A 344 21.59 -25.63 3.86
C HIS A 344 20.70 -25.41 5.09
N SER A 345 19.39 -25.24 4.86
CA SER A 345 18.39 -25.08 5.92
C SER A 345 17.89 -26.42 6.43
N THR A 346 18.08 -26.66 7.73
CA THR A 346 17.63 -27.90 8.38
C THR A 346 16.11 -27.88 8.57
N LEU A 347 15.55 -26.71 8.89
CA LEU A 347 14.11 -26.52 9.05
C LEU A 347 13.36 -26.65 7.73
N MET A 348 13.83 -26.01 6.65
CA MET A 348 13.13 -26.09 5.36
C MET A 348 13.15 -27.51 4.79
N THR A 349 14.22 -28.26 5.07
CA THR A 349 14.28 -29.68 4.73
C THR A 349 13.20 -30.48 5.46
N ALA A 350 12.97 -30.20 6.75
CA ALA A 350 11.89 -30.82 7.51
C ALA A 350 10.49 -30.37 7.04
N TYR A 351 10.32 -29.11 6.68
CA TYR A 351 9.05 -28.53 6.23
C TYR A 351 8.68 -28.88 4.79
N ARG A 352 9.62 -29.35 3.96
CA ARG A 352 9.35 -29.77 2.57
C ARG A 352 8.23 -30.81 2.47
N HIS A 353 8.01 -31.60 3.51
CA HIS A 353 6.96 -32.63 3.58
C HIS A 353 5.58 -32.09 4.01
N ILE A 354 5.45 -30.79 4.28
CA ILE A 354 4.16 -30.17 4.59
C ILE A 354 3.48 -29.79 3.27
N HIS A 355 2.37 -30.45 2.96
CA HIS A 355 1.56 -30.20 1.76
C HIS A 355 0.21 -29.56 2.09
N ASP A 356 0.18 -28.66 3.08
CA ASP A 356 -1.03 -27.97 3.51
C ASP A 356 -1.07 -26.55 2.89
N PRO A 357 -2.17 -26.13 2.25
CA PRO A 357 -2.30 -24.77 1.69
C PRO A 357 -2.23 -23.65 2.75
N LYS A 358 -2.45 -23.96 4.03
CA LYS A 358 -2.27 -23.02 5.14
C LYS A 358 -0.81 -22.72 5.44
N PHE A 359 0.12 -23.59 5.04
CA PHE A 359 1.55 -23.38 5.20
C PHE A 359 2.09 -22.51 4.06
N LYS A 360 2.48 -21.28 4.39
CA LYS A 360 3.16 -20.37 3.47
C LYS A 360 4.60 -20.20 3.91
N HIS A 361 5.54 -20.25 2.99
CA HIS A 361 6.94 -19.98 3.28
C HIS A 361 7.56 -19.08 2.21
N PHE A 362 8.54 -18.26 2.62
CA PHE A 362 9.27 -17.38 1.73
C PHE A 362 10.73 -17.28 2.15
N VAL A 363 11.65 -17.41 1.20
CA VAL A 363 13.09 -17.31 1.45
C VAL A 363 13.57 -15.93 0.98
N ILE A 364 14.15 -15.16 1.90
CA ILE A 364 14.65 -13.81 1.67
C ILE A 364 16.17 -13.88 1.55
N ARG A 365 16.69 -13.44 0.39
CA ARG A 365 18.12 -13.40 0.08
C ARG A 365 18.67 -11.98 0.05
N GLU A 366 17.82 -11.02 -0.34
CA GLU A 366 18.17 -9.62 -0.56
C GLU A 366 17.22 -8.70 0.19
N LYS A 367 17.68 -7.49 0.53
CA LYS A 367 16.88 -6.51 1.30
C LYS A 367 15.57 -6.13 0.60
N SER A 368 15.61 -5.92 -0.72
CA SER A 368 14.44 -5.57 -1.54
C SER A 368 13.33 -6.64 -1.53
N GLN A 369 13.68 -7.89 -1.22
CA GLN A 369 12.73 -9.00 -1.16
C GLN A 369 11.84 -8.97 0.09
N VAL A 370 12.09 -8.08 1.07
CA VAL A 370 11.17 -7.85 2.20
C VAL A 370 9.79 -7.43 1.69
N TYR A 371 9.74 -6.56 0.68
CA TYR A 371 8.49 -6.17 0.04
C TYR A 371 7.77 -7.36 -0.63
N ALA A 372 8.53 -8.20 -1.34
CA ALA A 372 7.98 -9.41 -1.95
C ALA A 372 7.45 -10.40 -0.90
N ALA A 373 8.13 -10.54 0.25
CA ALA A 373 7.68 -11.36 1.36
C ALA A 373 6.37 -10.84 1.95
N LEU A 374 6.26 -9.53 2.22
CA LEU A 374 5.01 -8.91 2.69
C LEU A 374 3.86 -9.18 1.71
N LYS A 375 4.10 -9.02 0.41
CA LYS A 375 3.10 -9.28 -0.63
C LYS A 375 2.79 -10.77 -0.80
N HIS A 376 3.72 -11.67 -0.51
CA HIS A 376 3.47 -13.10 -0.54
C HIS A 376 2.55 -13.55 0.62
N PHE A 377 2.82 -13.05 1.83
CA PHE A 377 2.06 -13.41 3.01
C PHE A 377 0.70 -12.69 3.09
N PHE A 378 0.69 -11.38 2.83
CA PHE A 378 -0.48 -10.50 2.97
C PHE A 378 -1.00 -9.96 1.64
N GLY A 379 -0.51 -10.40 0.49
CA GLY A 379 -1.04 -9.92 -0.78
C GLY A 379 -2.52 -10.27 -0.95
N LYS A 380 -3.29 -9.31 -1.46
CA LYS A 380 -4.69 -9.55 -1.84
C LYS A 380 -4.75 -10.75 -2.79
N GLN A 381 -5.47 -11.79 -2.37
CA GLN A 381 -5.83 -12.89 -3.24
C GLN A 381 -6.77 -12.31 -4.30
N VAL A 382 -6.31 -12.23 -5.55
CA VAL A 382 -7.21 -11.93 -6.67
C VAL A 382 -8.13 -13.14 -6.76
N SER A 383 -9.33 -13.02 -6.19
CA SER A 383 -10.40 -13.96 -6.43
C SER A 383 -10.74 -13.88 -7.91
N ASN A 384 -10.12 -14.72 -8.73
CA ASN A 384 -10.60 -15.00 -10.07
C ASN A 384 -12.01 -15.57 -9.87
N SER A 385 -12.99 -14.70 -10.06
CA SER A 385 -14.41 -15.02 -9.99
C SER A 385 -14.84 -15.76 -11.25
#